data_AF-A0A839DWG7-F1
#
_entry.id   AF-A0A839DWG7-F1
#
_cell.length_a   1.000
_cell.length_b   1.000
_cell.length_c   1.000
_cell.angle_alpha   90.00
_cell.angle_beta   90.00
_cell.angle_gamma   90.00
#
_symmetry.space_group_name_H-M   'P 1'
#
loop_
_entity.id
_entity.type
_entity.pdbx_description
1 polymer ?
#
loop_
_entity_poly.entity_id
_entity_poly.type
_entity_poly.pdbx_seq_one_letter_code
_entity_poly.pdbx_strand_id
1 'polypeptide(L)'
;MQPVEGNAHLNQDEAAWDGTALIGDTDSDKTDRIEFPQQPNHGDDAGAVGQDWQWISERLAHLFSTGVTDNDPRTQEVIHEHYRWICHFWVPDRDSYIRLGQMYVNQPKFRKRIERKKPAGLATYLRDAMTAYAWSFLN
;
A
#
# COMPACT_ATOMS: atom_id res chain seq x y z
N MET A 1 -23.44 23.72 33.16
CA MET A 1 -24.12 24.31 31.99
C MET A 1 -23.06 24.72 30.97
N GLN A 2 -22.99 24.01 29.83
CA GLN A 2 -22.65 24.63 28.54
C GLN A 2 -23.93 25.33 28.02
N PRO A 3 -23.97 26.24 27.01
CA PRO A 3 -23.34 26.22 25.65
C PRO A 3 -22.82 27.64 25.21
N VAL A 4 -22.29 27.99 24.01
CA VAL A 4 -22.76 27.94 22.60
C VAL A 4 -21.54 28.11 21.64
N GLU A 5 -21.34 27.29 20.59
CA GLU A 5 -21.63 27.52 19.15
C GLU A 5 -20.52 28.21 18.32
N GLY A 6 -20.18 27.65 17.13
CA GLY A 6 -19.34 28.35 16.14
C GLY A 6 -18.54 27.54 15.10
N ASN A 7 -19.24 26.82 14.20
CA ASN A 7 -18.97 26.64 12.75
C ASN A 7 -17.61 26.17 12.18
N ALA A 8 -17.70 24.94 11.66
CA ALA A 8 -17.16 24.38 10.42
C ALA A 8 -16.44 25.29 9.40
N HIS A 9 -15.22 24.88 9.03
CA HIS A 9 -14.78 24.82 7.64
C HIS A 9 -13.65 23.77 7.50
N LEU A 10 -14.01 22.52 7.13
CA LEU A 10 -13.04 21.55 6.64
C LEU A 10 -13.44 21.17 5.22
N ASN A 11 -13.17 22.08 4.29
CA ASN A 11 -12.96 21.71 2.90
C ASN A 11 -11.51 21.24 2.76
N GLN A 12 -11.32 19.93 2.85
CA GLN A 12 -10.18 19.24 2.24
C GLN A 12 -10.76 18.11 1.38
N ASP A 13 -11.47 18.53 0.34
CA ASP A 13 -11.74 17.69 -0.82
C ASP A 13 -10.41 17.52 -1.57
N GLU A 14 -10.21 16.31 -2.08
CA GLU A 14 -9.14 15.95 -3.02
C GLU A 14 -7.72 15.90 -2.45
N ALA A 15 -7.52 15.04 -1.46
CA ALA A 15 -6.19 14.51 -1.15
C ALA A 15 -5.64 13.79 -2.39
N ALA A 16 -4.76 14.48 -3.14
CA ALA A 16 -3.70 13.84 -3.89
C ALA A 16 -3.05 12.82 -2.94
N TRP A 17 -3.28 11.55 -3.25
CA TRP A 17 -3.02 10.44 -2.35
C TRP A 17 -1.65 9.87 -2.67
N ASP A 18 -0.63 10.42 -2.02
CA ASP A 18 0.72 9.87 -2.06
C ASP A 18 0.81 8.64 -1.15
N GLY A 19 1.50 7.61 -1.64
CA GLY A 19 1.75 6.35 -0.94
C GLY A 19 2.37 6.53 0.45
N THR A 20 3.01 7.67 0.68
CA THR A 20 3.52 8.19 1.96
C THR A 20 2.48 8.21 3.08
N ALA A 21 1.18 8.36 2.78
CA ALA A 21 0.16 8.37 3.83
C ALA A 21 -0.09 7.00 4.50
N LEU A 22 0.54 5.91 4.02
CA LEU A 22 0.59 4.61 4.69
C LEU A 22 1.87 4.41 5.51
N ILE A 23 2.92 5.18 5.22
CA ILE A 23 4.24 5.09 5.83
C ILE A 23 4.43 6.36 6.66
N GLY A 24 4.08 6.28 7.95
CA GLY A 24 4.12 7.46 8.82
C GLY A 24 5.45 8.22 8.70
N ASP A 25 5.34 9.54 8.51
CA ASP A 25 6.37 10.59 8.68
C ASP A 25 7.81 10.06 8.86
N THR A 26 8.60 10.00 7.79
CA THR A 26 10.06 9.84 7.92
C THR A 26 10.78 10.68 6.87
N ASP A 27 11.45 11.69 7.38
CA ASP A 27 12.41 12.62 6.75
C ASP A 27 13.33 11.92 5.75
N SER A 28 13.37 12.40 4.50
CA SER A 28 14.19 11.86 3.41
C SER A 28 15.24 12.88 2.98
N ASP A 29 16.51 12.66 3.34
CA ASP A 29 17.67 13.36 2.79
C ASP A 29 18.69 12.33 2.24
N LYS A 30 19.00 12.50 0.94
CA LYS A 30 20.11 11.98 0.12
C LYS A 30 19.89 10.71 -0.72
N THR A 31 20.01 10.90 -2.03
CA THR A 31 20.06 9.88 -3.10
C THR A 31 21.36 10.05 -3.89
N ASP A 32 22.06 8.95 -4.19
CA ASP A 32 23.03 8.86 -5.28
C ASP A 32 22.56 7.75 -6.25
N ARG A 33 22.56 8.06 -7.55
CA ARG A 33 21.80 7.38 -8.61
C ARG A 33 22.69 6.44 -9.45
N ILE A 34 22.20 5.24 -9.75
CA ILE A 34 22.67 4.40 -10.88
C ILE A 34 21.49 4.24 -11.86
N GLU A 35 21.69 4.61 -13.14
CA GLU A 35 20.67 4.61 -14.19
C GLU A 35 20.53 3.26 -14.93
N PHE A 36 19.28 2.84 -15.16
CA PHE A 36 18.87 1.77 -16.09
C PHE A 36 17.71 2.25 -17.01
N PRO A 37 17.47 1.64 -18.18
CA PRO A 37 16.71 2.25 -19.28
C PRO A 37 15.18 2.30 -19.05
N GLN A 38 14.68 3.53 -19.01
CA GLN A 38 13.34 4.12 -19.21
C GLN A 38 12.30 3.26 -20.03
N GLN A 39 11.01 3.07 -19.67
CA GLN A 39 9.93 4.07 -19.48
C GLN A 39 8.58 3.49 -18.97
N PRO A 40 7.62 4.31 -18.44
CA PRO A 40 7.58 5.77 -18.46
C PRO A 40 8.00 6.44 -17.15
N ASN A 41 8.44 7.68 -17.31
CA ASN A 41 9.04 8.54 -16.31
C ASN A 41 8.08 8.87 -15.16
N HIS A 42 8.54 8.68 -13.93
CA HIS A 42 8.07 9.44 -12.78
C HIS A 42 9.25 10.08 -12.05
N GLY A 43 9.63 11.26 -12.54
CA GLY A 43 10.34 12.24 -11.74
C GLY A 43 9.35 12.89 -10.76
N ASP A 44 9.88 13.28 -9.59
CA ASP A 44 9.22 13.67 -8.33
C ASP A 44 8.84 12.49 -7.43
N ASP A 45 9.75 12.21 -6.49
CA ASP A 45 9.90 10.98 -5.70
C ASP A 45 8.73 10.65 -4.74
N ALA A 46 7.75 11.54 -4.59
CA ALA A 46 6.52 11.29 -3.81
C ALA A 46 5.34 10.82 -4.68
N GLY A 47 5.16 11.42 -5.85
CA GLY A 47 4.01 11.14 -6.73
C GLY A 47 4.11 9.79 -7.45
N ALA A 48 5.33 9.33 -7.74
CA ALA A 48 5.61 8.02 -8.33
C ALA A 48 5.09 6.89 -7.43
N VAL A 49 5.49 6.97 -6.15
CA VAL A 49 5.20 5.98 -5.12
C VAL A 49 3.69 5.92 -4.82
N GLY A 50 2.95 7.02 -4.96
CA GLY A 50 1.48 7.01 -4.89
C GLY A 50 0.80 6.25 -6.04
N GLN A 51 1.31 6.41 -7.27
CA GLN A 51 0.76 5.74 -8.46
C GLN A 51 1.01 4.24 -8.45
N ASP A 52 2.16 3.80 -7.92
CA ASP A 52 2.49 2.38 -7.78
C ASP A 52 1.47 1.64 -6.90
N TRP A 53 1.12 2.22 -5.74
CA TRP A 53 0.14 1.62 -4.84
C TRP A 53 -1.26 1.53 -5.48
N GLN A 54 -1.65 2.54 -6.27
CA GLN A 54 -2.94 2.53 -6.94
C GLN A 54 -3.06 1.34 -7.90
N TRP A 55 -2.06 1.17 -8.76
CA TRP A 55 -1.99 0.04 -9.69
C TRP A 55 -1.99 -1.31 -8.96
N ILE A 56 -1.17 -1.46 -7.92
CA ILE A 56 -1.11 -2.67 -7.07
C ILE A 56 -2.51 -2.98 -6.52
N SER A 57 -3.14 -1.97 -5.92
CA SER A 57 -4.43 -2.15 -5.24
C SER A 57 -5.56 -2.49 -6.22
N GLU A 58 -5.55 -1.95 -7.44
CA GLU A 58 -6.54 -2.26 -8.47
C GLU A 58 -6.34 -3.66 -9.02
N ARG A 59 -5.08 -4.06 -9.24
CA ARG A 59 -4.76 -5.39 -9.71
C ARG A 59 -5.15 -6.47 -8.71
N LEU A 60 -4.86 -6.24 -7.42
CA LEU A 60 -5.32 -7.13 -6.34
C LEU A 60 -6.84 -7.22 -6.26
N ALA A 61 -7.54 -6.11 -6.39
CA ALA A 61 -9.01 -6.10 -6.38
C ALA A 61 -9.58 -6.94 -7.52
N HIS A 62 -9.01 -6.80 -8.73
CA HIS A 62 -9.42 -7.60 -9.88
C HIS A 62 -9.18 -9.10 -9.65
N LEU A 63 -7.98 -9.49 -9.20
CA LEU A 63 -7.66 -10.89 -8.91
C LEU A 63 -8.60 -11.49 -7.87
N PHE A 64 -8.83 -10.76 -6.77
CA PHE A 64 -9.77 -11.15 -5.73
C PHE A 64 -11.21 -11.31 -6.25
N SER A 65 -11.69 -10.34 -7.05
CA SER A 65 -13.03 -10.43 -7.68
C SER A 65 -13.18 -11.58 -8.66
N THR A 66 -12.09 -12.01 -9.30
CA THR A 66 -12.07 -13.18 -10.21
C THR A 66 -11.90 -14.52 -9.49
N GLY A 67 -11.73 -14.50 -8.17
CA GLY A 67 -11.55 -15.72 -7.36
C GLY A 67 -10.17 -16.37 -7.48
N VAL A 68 -9.15 -15.62 -7.91
CA VAL A 68 -7.76 -16.10 -7.90
C VAL A 68 -7.29 -16.24 -6.45
N THR A 69 -6.52 -17.28 -6.16
CA THR A 69 -6.04 -17.54 -4.78
C THR A 69 -4.92 -16.59 -4.40
N ASP A 70 -4.77 -16.35 -3.09
CA ASP A 70 -3.76 -15.45 -2.52
C ASP A 70 -2.31 -15.91 -2.79
N ASN A 71 -2.10 -17.22 -2.95
CA ASN A 71 -0.81 -17.84 -3.27
C ASN A 71 -0.59 -18.12 -4.76
N ASP A 72 -1.55 -17.77 -5.63
CA ASP A 72 -1.40 -17.98 -7.08
C ASP A 72 -0.20 -17.18 -7.62
N PRO A 73 0.59 -17.70 -8.58
CA PRO A 73 1.71 -16.98 -9.17
C PRO A 73 1.36 -15.57 -9.65
N ARG A 74 0.16 -15.35 -10.19
CA ARG A 74 -0.30 -14.03 -10.64
C ARG A 74 -0.52 -13.06 -9.48
N THR A 75 -1.00 -13.57 -8.35
CA THR A 75 -1.13 -12.78 -7.13
C THR A 75 0.24 -12.46 -6.54
N GLN A 76 1.13 -13.46 -6.50
CA GLN A 76 2.48 -13.31 -5.95
C GLN A 76 3.33 -12.31 -6.76
N GLU A 77 3.13 -12.21 -8.08
CA GLU A 77 3.75 -11.16 -8.91
C GLU A 77 3.35 -9.75 -8.44
N VAL A 78 2.05 -9.53 -8.16
CA VAL A 78 1.56 -8.23 -7.67
C VAL A 78 2.05 -7.95 -6.26
N ILE A 79 2.15 -8.98 -5.41
CA ILE A 79 2.71 -8.85 -4.06
C ILE A 79 4.22 -8.59 -4.09
N HIS A 80 4.94 -9.09 -5.09
CA HIS A 80 6.34 -8.75 -5.31
C HIS A 80 6.52 -7.26 -5.60
N GLU A 81 5.68 -6.70 -6.47
CA GLU A 81 5.68 -5.25 -6.73
C GLU A 81 5.28 -4.45 -5.48
N HIS A 82 4.32 -4.94 -4.68
CA HIS A 82 4.02 -4.36 -3.37
C HIS A 82 5.21 -4.41 -2.40
N TYR A 83 5.95 -5.51 -2.35
CA TYR A 83 7.15 -5.62 -1.52
C TYR A 83 8.21 -4.62 -1.97
N ARG A 84 8.49 -4.53 -3.28
CA ARG A 84 9.42 -3.55 -3.85
C ARG A 84 9.00 -2.12 -3.55
N TRP A 85 7.71 -1.83 -3.66
CA TRP A 85 7.11 -0.56 -3.27
C TRP A 85 7.41 -0.22 -1.80
N ILE A 86 7.21 -1.16 -0.87
CA ILE A 86 7.57 -0.98 0.55
C ILE A 86 9.09 -0.77 0.73
N CYS A 87 9.92 -1.47 -0.04
CA CYS A 87 11.38 -1.35 -0.01
C CYS A 87 11.90 0.06 -0.33
N HIS A 88 11.14 0.91 -1.02
CA HIS A 88 11.51 2.31 -1.21
C HIS A 88 11.54 3.10 0.11
N PHE A 89 10.79 2.66 1.13
CA PHE A 89 10.74 3.31 2.42
C PHE A 89 11.65 2.62 3.45
N TRP A 90 11.58 1.29 3.51
CA TRP A 90 12.40 0.46 4.38
C TRP A 90 12.42 -0.97 3.87
N VAL A 91 13.46 -1.75 4.19
CA VAL A 91 13.56 -3.14 3.75
C VAL A 91 13.06 -4.07 4.87
N PRO A 92 11.82 -4.60 4.79
CA PRO A 92 11.31 -5.51 5.80
C PRO A 92 11.90 -6.91 5.64
N ASP A 93 12.22 -7.55 6.78
CA ASP A 93 12.40 -8.99 6.88
C ASP A 93 11.05 -9.74 6.80
N ARG A 94 11.11 -11.07 6.81
CA ARG A 94 9.93 -11.95 6.74
C ARG A 94 8.87 -11.63 7.80
N ASP A 95 9.25 -11.60 9.07
CA ASP A 95 8.34 -11.38 10.20
C ASP A 95 7.77 -9.96 10.16
N SER A 96 8.63 -9.00 9.84
CA SER A 96 8.26 -7.59 9.63
C SER A 96 7.19 -7.41 8.56
N TYR A 97 7.35 -8.05 7.40
CA TYR A 97 6.38 -7.95 6.30
C TYR A 97 5.04 -8.63 6.64
N ILE A 98 5.07 -9.77 7.31
CA ILE A 98 3.86 -10.45 7.82
C ILE A 98 3.12 -9.56 8.82
N ARG A 99 3.84 -8.95 9.77
CA ARG A 99 3.28 -8.07 10.79
C ARG A 99 2.62 -6.83 10.17
N LEU A 100 3.19 -6.30 9.08
CA LEU A 100 2.58 -5.22 8.32
C LEU A 100 1.23 -5.64 7.71
N GLY A 101 1.16 -6.82 7.09
CA GLY A 101 -0.10 -7.35 6.57
C GLY A 101 -1.16 -7.53 7.67
N GLN A 102 -0.77 -8.02 8.85
CA GLN A 102 -1.67 -8.14 10.01
C GLN A 102 -2.20 -6.76 10.45
N MET A 103 -1.36 -5.73 10.44
CA MET A 103 -1.75 -4.36 10.77
C MET A 103 -2.80 -3.81 9.83
N TYR A 104 -2.73 -4.12 8.52
CA TYR A 104 -3.73 -3.69 7.54
C TYR A 104 -5.14 -4.19 7.85
N VAL A 105 -5.26 -5.40 8.41
CA VAL A 105 -6.55 -6.01 8.77
C VAL A 105 -7.00 -5.59 10.17
N ASN A 106 -6.08 -5.57 11.14
CA ASN A 106 -6.39 -5.34 12.55
C ASN A 106 -6.78 -3.89 12.85
N GLN A 107 -6.24 -2.93 12.09
CA GLN A 107 -6.55 -1.53 12.29
C GLN A 107 -7.66 -1.07 11.33
N PRO A 108 -8.85 -0.69 11.85
CA PRO A 108 -10.02 -0.41 11.03
C PRO A 108 -9.82 0.75 10.05
N LYS A 109 -8.91 1.70 10.34
CA LYS A 109 -8.57 2.80 9.44
C LYS A 109 -7.89 2.32 8.15
N PHE A 110 -6.97 1.36 8.24
CA PHE A 110 -6.25 0.82 7.09
C PHE A 110 -7.17 -0.10 6.29
N ARG A 111 -7.89 -0.99 6.98
CA ARG A 111 -8.87 -1.86 6.35
C ARG A 111 -9.90 -1.08 5.53
N LYS A 112 -10.54 -0.07 6.11
CA LYS A 112 -11.52 0.79 5.41
C LYS A 112 -10.92 1.50 4.20
N ARG A 113 -9.64 1.89 4.28
CA ARG A 113 -8.95 2.55 3.17
C ARG A 113 -8.66 1.59 2.02
N ILE A 114 -8.16 0.39 2.33
CA ILE A 114 -7.86 -0.67 1.36
C ILE A 114 -9.15 -1.15 0.69
N GLU A 115 -10.22 -1.36 1.46
CA GLU A 115 -11.52 -1.84 0.94
C GLU A 115 -12.38 -0.70 0.34
N ARG A 116 -11.88 0.55 0.32
CA ARG A 116 -12.64 1.71 -0.19
C ARG A 116 -12.94 1.55 -1.67
N LYS A 117 -14.23 1.50 -2.04
CA LYS A 117 -14.71 1.28 -3.42
C LYS A 117 -14.23 -0.06 -4.03
N LYS A 118 -13.82 -1.00 -3.19
CA LYS A 118 -13.31 -2.32 -3.56
C LYS A 118 -14.13 -3.40 -2.84
N PRO A 119 -14.12 -4.65 -3.33
CA PRO A 119 -14.86 -5.75 -2.68
C PRO A 119 -14.40 -5.96 -1.23
N ALA A 120 -15.35 -6.26 -0.35
CA ALA A 120 -15.08 -6.57 1.05
C ALA A 120 -14.24 -7.85 1.16
N GLY A 121 -13.28 -7.87 2.10
CA GLY A 121 -12.35 -8.98 2.26
C GLY A 121 -11.01 -8.79 1.54
N LEU A 122 -10.87 -7.74 0.71
CA LEU A 122 -9.62 -7.45 0.02
C LEU A 122 -8.44 -7.22 0.98
N ALA A 123 -8.68 -6.59 2.13
CA ALA A 123 -7.62 -6.38 3.12
C ALA A 123 -7.10 -7.71 3.69
N THR A 124 -8.01 -8.67 3.91
CA THR A 124 -7.68 -10.04 4.34
C THR A 124 -6.91 -10.79 3.24
N TYR A 125 -7.38 -10.71 2.01
CA TYR A 125 -6.71 -11.28 0.84
C TYR A 125 -5.27 -10.76 0.69
N LEU A 126 -5.08 -9.43 0.79
CA LEU A 126 -3.76 -8.81 0.74
C LEU A 126 -2.85 -9.33 1.86
N ARG A 127 -3.33 -9.40 3.10
CA ARG A 127 -2.56 -9.96 4.23
C ARG A 127 -2.12 -11.40 3.96
N ASP A 128 -3.04 -12.24 3.49
CA ASP A 128 -2.77 -13.66 3.25
C ASP A 128 -1.74 -13.83 2.11
N ALA A 129 -1.90 -13.06 1.04
CA ALA A 129 -0.97 -13.06 -0.09
C ALA A 129 0.42 -12.54 0.30
N MET A 130 0.50 -11.49 1.12
CA MET A 130 1.76 -11.00 1.72
C MET A 130 2.43 -12.07 2.59
N THR A 131 1.64 -12.82 3.35
CA THR A 131 2.15 -13.90 4.21
C THR A 131 2.73 -15.02 3.36
N ALA A 132 2.01 -15.47 2.33
CA ALA A 132 2.51 -16.49 1.39
C ALA A 132 3.81 -16.06 0.70
N TYR A 133 3.89 -14.78 0.29
CA TYR A 133 5.08 -14.21 -0.31
C TYR A 133 6.26 -14.18 0.67
N ALA A 134 6.04 -13.71 1.90
CA ALA A 134 7.08 -13.66 2.93
C ALA A 134 7.68 -15.05 3.17
N TRP A 135 6.84 -16.08 3.30
CA TRP A 135 7.29 -17.44 3.52
C TRP A 135 8.11 -18.01 2.37
N SER A 136 7.80 -17.59 1.14
CA SER A 136 8.39 -18.15 -0.08
C SER A 136 9.68 -17.43 -0.52
N PHE A 137 9.78 -16.12 -0.29
CA PHE A 137 10.81 -15.28 -0.91
C PHE A 137 11.67 -14.46 0.06
N LEU A 138 11.21 -14.26 1.30
CA LEU A 138 11.97 -13.51 2.30
C LEU A 138 12.70 -14.50 3.22
N ASN A 139 13.89 -14.14 3.71
CA ASN A 139 14.67 -14.97 4.62
C ASN A 139 14.35 -14.62 6.07
#